data_AF-A0A645H8A9-F1
#
_entry.id   AF-A0A645H8A9-F1
#
_cell.length_a   1.000
_cell.length_b   1.000
_cell.length_c   1.000
_cell.angle_alpha   90.00
_cell.angle_beta   90.00
_cell.angle_gamma   90.00
#
_symmetry.space_group_name_H-M   'P 1'
#
loop_
_entity.id
_entity.type
_entity.pdbx_description
1 polymer ?
#
loop_
_entity_poly.entity_id
_entity_poly.type
_entity_poly.pdbx_seq_one_letter_code
_entity_poly.pdbx_strand_id
1 'polypeptide(L)'
;MDEVNFDEEDPIRIDITKYPIVTAEVFNKLKTDYPQKSILFEGNDYTLSIKGSDMKSLIPNTEQYDLSITFTPPDEEAIWETITDLDSDNDNLDPVYIHFNHHGSLPAPMKFTISLGSAYRNRSLYWNYYNEERERIDYYGYVVSNAKGTFSLPLTHMSTYIVTEEKIVDAEDKVGALNGYYTEGKLNPNTGSEV
;
A
#
# COMPACT_ATOMS: atom_id res chain seq x y z
N MET A 1 4.01 -22.67 2.49
CA MET A 1 3.60 -21.86 3.65
C MET A 1 3.06 -22.84 4.67
N ASP A 2 3.57 -22.85 5.90
CA ASP A 2 2.92 -23.58 6.99
C ASP A 2 1.51 -23.01 7.16
N GLU A 3 0.54 -23.89 7.37
CA GLU A 3 -0.88 -23.56 7.39
C GLU A 3 -1.16 -22.41 8.37
N VAL A 4 -1.82 -21.34 7.92
CA VAL A 4 -2.19 -20.22 8.80
C VAL A 4 -3.03 -20.75 9.95
N ASN A 5 -2.58 -20.49 11.19
CA ASN A 5 -3.28 -20.92 12.38
C ASN A 5 -4.46 -19.99 12.69
N PHE A 6 -5.64 -20.33 12.17
CA PHE A 6 -6.85 -19.55 12.38
C PHE A 6 -7.42 -19.66 13.79
N ASP A 7 -6.86 -20.47 14.69
CA ASP A 7 -7.27 -20.53 16.09
C ASP A 7 -6.61 -19.46 16.96
N GLU A 8 -5.61 -18.74 16.43
CA GLU A 8 -4.93 -17.65 17.13
C GLU A 8 -5.86 -16.49 17.52
N GLU A 9 -5.39 -15.70 18.50
CA GLU A 9 -6.04 -14.45 18.88
C GLU A 9 -6.11 -13.48 17.68
N ASP A 10 -7.13 -12.64 17.67
CA ASP A 10 -7.32 -11.62 16.64
C ASP A 10 -6.51 -10.35 16.99
N PRO A 11 -5.67 -9.80 16.09
CA PRO A 11 -5.39 -10.26 14.73
C PRO A 11 -4.47 -11.49 14.68
N ILE A 12 -4.74 -12.39 13.73
CA ILE A 12 -3.81 -13.46 13.36
C ILE A 12 -2.59 -12.79 12.72
N ARG A 13 -1.39 -13.09 13.22
CA ARG A 13 -0.16 -12.41 12.81
C ARG A 13 0.69 -13.31 11.92
N ILE A 14 1.07 -12.79 10.76
CA ILE A 14 1.87 -13.53 9.78
C ILE A 14 3.14 -12.73 9.47
N ASP A 15 4.29 -13.30 9.82
CA ASP A 15 5.60 -12.75 9.50
C ASP A 15 5.93 -13.00 8.02
N ILE A 16 5.71 -11.98 7.20
CA ILE A 16 5.96 -12.02 5.75
C ILE A 16 7.42 -11.71 5.40
N THR A 17 8.29 -11.43 6.38
CA THR A 17 9.74 -11.36 6.14
C THR A 17 10.35 -12.75 5.86
N LYS A 18 9.67 -13.81 6.30
CA LYS A 18 10.06 -15.21 6.06
C LYS A 18 9.21 -15.90 5.01
N TYR A 19 7.91 -15.58 4.98
CA TYR A 19 6.93 -16.23 4.09
C TYR A 19 6.09 -15.16 3.37
N PRO A 20 6.67 -14.46 2.39
CA PRO A 20 5.98 -13.35 1.72
C PRO A 20 4.86 -13.79 0.78
N ILE A 21 4.86 -15.06 0.35
CA ILE A 21 3.89 -15.63 -0.57
C ILE A 21 2.69 -16.20 0.21
N VAL A 22 1.51 -15.65 -0.04
CA VAL A 22 0.24 -16.03 0.60
C VAL A 22 -0.73 -16.55 -0.45
N THR A 23 -1.31 -17.72 -0.23
CA THR A 23 -2.27 -18.32 -1.19
C THR A 23 -3.65 -17.68 -1.09
N ALA A 24 -4.40 -17.69 -2.19
CA ALA A 24 -5.79 -17.25 -2.23
C ALA A 24 -6.70 -18.07 -1.29
N GLU A 25 -6.30 -19.30 -0.92
CA GLU A 25 -6.99 -20.13 0.05
C GLU A 25 -7.04 -19.50 1.45
N VAL A 26 -5.97 -18.82 1.88
CA VAL A 26 -5.93 -18.09 3.16
C VAL A 26 -7.02 -17.02 3.21
N PHE A 27 -7.14 -16.24 2.13
CA PHE A 27 -8.15 -15.19 2.01
C PHE A 27 -9.56 -15.76 1.91
N ASN A 28 -9.76 -16.86 1.15
CA ASN A 28 -11.03 -17.58 1.07
C ASN A 28 -11.50 -18.10 2.43
N LYS A 29 -10.59 -18.72 3.18
CA LYS A 29 -10.86 -19.28 4.52
C LYS A 29 -11.16 -18.15 5.51
N LEU A 30 -10.38 -17.07 5.51
CA LEU A 30 -10.66 -15.89 6.33
C LEU A 30 -12.04 -15.29 6.02
N LYS A 31 -12.40 -15.15 4.74
CA LYS A 31 -13.70 -14.63 4.31
C LYS A 31 -14.87 -15.51 4.75
N THR A 32 -14.76 -16.82 4.54
CA THR A 32 -15.90 -17.76 4.63
C THR A 32 -16.09 -18.26 6.05
N ASP A 33 -15.00 -18.68 6.69
CA ASP A 33 -15.06 -19.40 7.96
C ASP A 33 -14.78 -18.46 9.15
N TYR A 34 -14.05 -17.37 8.92
CA TYR A 34 -13.63 -16.42 9.96
C TYR A 34 -13.93 -14.94 9.62
N PRO A 35 -15.14 -14.58 9.15
CA PRO A 35 -15.44 -13.22 8.69
C PRO A 35 -15.23 -12.14 9.77
N GLN A 36 -15.34 -12.50 11.04
CA GLN A 36 -15.09 -11.62 12.18
C GLN A 36 -13.61 -11.36 12.47
N LYS A 37 -12.69 -12.24 12.04
CA LYS A 37 -11.25 -12.13 12.33
C LYS A 37 -10.55 -11.25 11.31
N SER A 38 -9.40 -10.75 11.72
CA SER A 38 -8.44 -10.04 10.89
C SER A 38 -7.10 -10.76 10.82
N ILE A 39 -6.39 -10.55 9.72
CA ILE A 39 -4.99 -10.94 9.56
C ILE A 39 -4.16 -9.67 9.47
N LEU A 40 -3.03 -9.67 10.18
CA LEU A 40 -1.97 -8.67 10.09
C LEU A 40 -0.72 -9.34 9.50
N PHE A 41 -0.38 -8.98 8.27
CA PHE A 41 0.88 -9.38 7.63
C PHE A 41 1.97 -8.39 8.01
N GLU A 42 3.03 -8.86 8.65
CA GLU A 42 4.11 -8.04 9.23
C GLU A 42 5.39 -8.19 8.41
N GLY A 43 5.75 -7.12 7.70
CA GLY A 43 7.07 -6.96 7.08
C GLY A 43 8.03 -6.21 8.00
N ASN A 44 9.21 -5.84 7.50
CA ASN A 44 10.23 -5.15 8.32
C ASN A 44 9.74 -3.78 8.82
N ASP A 45 9.23 -2.94 7.91
CA ASP A 45 8.86 -1.55 8.18
C ASP A 45 7.42 -1.23 7.78
N TYR A 46 6.65 -2.25 7.43
CA TYR A 46 5.28 -2.11 6.97
C TYR A 46 4.39 -3.27 7.42
N THR A 47 3.10 -3.03 7.39
CA THR A 47 2.08 -4.05 7.60
C THR A 47 0.97 -3.91 6.58
N LEU A 48 0.39 -5.04 6.17
CA LEU A 48 -0.89 -5.10 5.48
C LEU A 48 -1.90 -5.75 6.41
N SER A 49 -3.09 -5.16 6.56
CA SER A 49 -4.16 -5.76 7.37
C SER A 49 -5.47 -5.86 6.61
N ILE A 50 -6.18 -6.96 6.82
CA ILE A 50 -7.48 -7.22 6.21
C ILE A 50 -8.39 -7.95 7.20
N LYS A 51 -9.67 -7.63 7.17
CA LYS A 51 -10.70 -8.37 7.91
C LYS A 51 -11.50 -9.27 6.98
N GLY A 52 -11.88 -10.45 7.46
CA GLY A 52 -12.68 -11.42 6.71
C GLY A 52 -13.94 -10.80 6.08
N SER A 53 -14.65 -9.99 6.85
CA SER A 53 -15.89 -9.31 6.44
C SER A 53 -15.71 -8.27 5.32
N ASP A 54 -14.50 -7.79 5.08
CA ASP A 54 -14.26 -6.73 4.09
C ASP A 54 -14.15 -7.30 2.67
N MET A 55 -13.96 -8.62 2.54
CA MET A 55 -13.84 -9.33 1.27
C MET A 55 -15.23 -9.69 0.69
N LYS A 56 -15.77 -8.84 -0.19
CA LYS A 56 -17.06 -9.11 -0.86
C LYS A 56 -16.97 -10.22 -1.92
N SER A 57 -15.92 -10.19 -2.74
CA SER A 57 -15.64 -11.18 -3.79
C SER A 57 -14.12 -11.27 -3.96
N LEU A 58 -13.59 -12.48 -4.09
CA LEU A 58 -12.19 -12.63 -4.47
C LEU A 58 -12.04 -12.47 -5.99
N ILE A 59 -10.91 -11.93 -6.39
CA ILE A 59 -10.57 -11.77 -7.79
C ILE A 59 -10.34 -13.16 -8.41
N PRO A 60 -11.05 -13.53 -9.49
CA PRO A 60 -10.88 -14.83 -10.12
C PRO A 60 -9.44 -14.99 -10.65
N ASN A 61 -8.90 -16.22 -10.59
CA ASN A 61 -7.65 -16.65 -11.23
C ASN A 61 -6.32 -16.16 -10.62
N THR A 62 -6.31 -15.53 -9.43
CA THR A 62 -5.07 -15.34 -8.66
C THR A 62 -4.93 -16.45 -7.64
N GLU A 63 -3.88 -17.28 -7.76
CA GLU A 63 -3.64 -18.40 -6.82
C GLU A 63 -2.82 -17.98 -5.60
N GLN A 64 -1.90 -17.03 -5.79
CA GLN A 64 -0.94 -16.60 -4.79
C GLN A 64 -0.65 -15.10 -4.92
N TYR A 65 -0.33 -14.47 -3.80
CA TYR A 65 0.04 -13.07 -3.68
C TYR A 65 1.41 -12.99 -3.02
N ASP A 66 2.38 -12.37 -3.68
CA ASP A 66 3.65 -12.00 -3.03
C ASP A 66 3.49 -10.61 -2.42
N LEU A 67 3.46 -10.56 -1.08
CA LEU A 67 3.21 -9.34 -0.31
C LEU A 67 4.51 -8.59 0.03
N SER A 68 5.66 -9.02 -0.49
CA SER A 68 6.94 -8.37 -0.25
C SER A 68 7.06 -7.03 -0.98
N ILE A 69 7.74 -6.08 -0.33
CA ILE A 69 8.12 -4.79 -0.92
C ILE A 69 9.64 -4.62 -0.94
N THR A 70 10.12 -3.81 -1.88
CA THR A 70 11.46 -3.22 -1.90
C THR A 70 11.37 -1.71 -2.08
N PHE A 71 12.42 -1.00 -1.64
CA PHE A 71 12.57 0.44 -1.84
C PHE A 71 13.42 0.79 -3.06
N THR A 72 13.90 -0.22 -3.79
CA THR A 72 14.70 -0.09 -5.00
C THR A 72 13.97 -0.85 -6.12
N PRO A 73 13.06 -0.20 -6.87
CA PRO A 73 12.38 -0.83 -7.98
C PRO A 73 13.39 -1.23 -9.07
N PRO A 74 13.11 -2.29 -9.85
CA PRO A 74 14.00 -2.71 -10.93
C PRO A 74 14.16 -1.63 -12.01
N ASP A 75 13.12 -0.83 -12.24
CA ASP A 75 13.07 0.20 -13.29
C ASP A 75 13.20 1.63 -12.72
N GLU A 76 13.94 1.80 -11.61
CA GLU A 76 14.09 3.08 -10.91
C GLU A 76 14.52 4.23 -11.83
N GLU A 77 15.47 3.99 -12.74
CA GLU A 77 15.96 5.00 -13.68
C GLU A 77 14.87 5.47 -14.65
N ALA A 78 14.07 4.54 -15.18
CA ALA A 78 12.97 4.87 -16.10
C ALA A 78 11.83 5.62 -15.39
N ILE A 79 11.54 5.25 -14.13
CA ILE A 79 10.57 5.97 -13.31
C ILE A 79 11.06 7.38 -13.04
N TRP A 80 12.34 7.54 -12.71
CA TRP A 80 12.94 8.85 -12.48
C TRP A 80 12.92 9.71 -13.74
N GLU A 81 13.30 9.16 -14.91
CA GLU A 81 13.19 9.84 -16.20
C GLU A 81 11.75 10.30 -16.46
N THR A 82 10.76 9.42 -16.21
CA THR A 82 9.34 9.78 -16.32
C THR A 82 8.97 10.97 -15.43
N ILE A 83 9.51 11.08 -14.22
CA ILE A 83 9.24 12.18 -13.29
C ILE A 83 9.87 13.49 -13.81
N THR A 84 11.14 13.44 -14.23
CA THR A 84 11.88 14.65 -14.67
C THR A 84 11.45 15.13 -16.06
N ASP A 85 10.95 14.24 -16.91
CA ASP A 85 10.42 14.62 -18.24
C ASP A 85 9.08 15.36 -18.16
N LEU A 86 8.35 15.26 -17.04
CA LEU A 86 7.10 16.00 -16.84
C LEU A 86 7.37 17.51 -16.73
N ASP A 87 8.33 17.90 -15.89
CA ASP A 87 8.71 19.30 -15.67
C ASP A 87 10.08 19.37 -14.97
N SER A 88 10.91 20.35 -15.35
CA SER A 88 12.23 20.59 -14.73
C SER A 88 12.17 20.95 -13.24
N ASP A 89 11.03 21.44 -12.74
CA ASP A 89 10.83 21.69 -11.30
C ASP A 89 10.90 20.38 -10.49
N ASN A 90 10.71 19.22 -11.14
CA ASN A 90 10.81 17.91 -10.51
C ASN A 90 12.27 17.43 -10.30
N ASP A 91 13.28 18.06 -10.91
CA ASP A 91 14.69 17.61 -10.89
C ASP A 91 15.31 17.52 -9.49
N ASN A 92 14.75 18.25 -8.52
CA ASN A 92 15.26 18.31 -7.14
C ASN A 92 14.45 17.45 -6.16
N LEU A 93 13.48 16.67 -6.65
CA LEU A 93 12.71 15.76 -5.80
C LEU A 93 13.61 14.64 -5.26
N ASP A 94 13.30 14.19 -4.04
CA ASP A 94 13.90 13.02 -3.41
C ASP A 94 12.82 11.95 -3.19
N PRO A 95 12.48 11.17 -4.23
CA PRO A 95 11.39 10.20 -4.16
C PRO A 95 11.77 8.98 -3.33
N VAL A 96 10.85 8.55 -2.48
CA VAL A 96 10.90 7.21 -1.87
C VAL A 96 10.01 6.27 -2.67
N TYR A 97 10.60 5.22 -3.23
CA TYR A 97 9.87 4.20 -3.95
C TYR A 97 9.36 3.11 -3.01
N ILE A 98 8.13 2.65 -3.22
CA ILE A 98 7.56 1.48 -2.57
C ILE A 98 7.12 0.54 -3.69
N HIS A 99 7.96 -0.44 -3.99
CA HIS A 99 7.71 -1.42 -5.05
C HIS A 99 7.22 -2.72 -4.45
N PHE A 100 6.00 -3.13 -4.79
CA PHE A 100 5.55 -4.50 -4.54
C PHE A 100 6.10 -5.41 -5.62
N ASN A 101 6.74 -6.52 -5.22
CA ASN A 101 7.33 -7.48 -6.17
C ASN A 101 6.29 -8.18 -7.07
N HIS A 102 5.02 -8.13 -6.68
CA HIS A 102 3.90 -8.57 -7.50
C HIS A 102 3.13 -7.37 -8.04
N HIS A 103 2.92 -7.33 -9.35
CA HIS A 103 1.99 -6.38 -9.95
C HIS A 103 0.60 -7.03 -10.08
N GLY A 104 -0.41 -6.47 -9.43
CA GLY A 104 -1.77 -7.01 -9.55
C GLY A 104 -2.72 -6.59 -8.44
N SER A 105 -4.00 -6.83 -8.69
CA SER A 105 -5.06 -6.48 -7.75
C SER A 105 -5.00 -7.33 -6.47
N LEU A 106 -5.22 -6.69 -5.32
CA LEU A 106 -5.36 -7.37 -4.03
C LEU A 106 -6.71 -8.10 -3.94
N PRO A 107 -6.84 -9.16 -3.12
CA PRO A 107 -8.08 -9.93 -2.99
C PRO A 107 -9.27 -9.09 -2.49
N ALA A 108 -8.99 -8.02 -1.74
CA ALA A 108 -9.88 -6.92 -1.40
C ALA A 108 -9.03 -5.71 -0.94
N PRO A 109 -9.61 -4.54 -0.70
CA PRO A 109 -8.87 -3.42 -0.11
C PRO A 109 -8.22 -3.83 1.23
N MET A 110 -6.91 -3.61 1.34
CA MET A 110 -6.15 -3.86 2.57
C MET A 110 -5.67 -2.53 3.14
N LYS A 111 -5.66 -2.39 4.47
CA LYS A 111 -5.00 -1.25 5.09
C LYS A 111 -3.49 -1.50 5.08
N PHE A 112 -2.78 -0.68 4.32
CA PHE A 112 -1.33 -0.60 4.32
C PHE A 112 -0.88 0.42 5.35
N THR A 113 0.10 0.06 6.16
CA THR A 113 0.76 0.96 7.10
C THR A 113 2.24 0.83 6.91
N ILE A 114 2.95 1.94 6.74
CA ILE A 114 4.39 1.94 6.50
C ILE A 114 5.06 3.02 7.33
N SER A 115 6.26 2.73 7.81
CA SER A 115 7.15 3.66 8.47
C SER A 115 8.32 4.01 7.56
N LEU A 116 8.41 5.26 7.11
CA LEU A 116 9.60 5.77 6.40
C LEU A 116 10.68 6.28 7.37
N GLY A 117 10.40 6.21 8.68
CA GLY A 117 11.31 6.62 9.73
C GLY A 117 11.26 8.11 10.06
N SER A 118 11.99 8.49 11.11
CA SER A 118 11.84 9.80 11.76
C SER A 118 12.22 11.01 10.90
N ALA A 119 12.93 10.81 9.79
CA ALA A 119 13.20 11.86 8.80
C ALA A 119 11.89 12.43 8.23
N TYR A 120 10.90 11.57 8.04
CA TYR A 120 9.58 11.91 7.49
C TYR A 120 8.54 12.20 8.58
N ARG A 121 8.92 12.58 9.80
CA ARG A 121 7.97 12.82 10.90
C ARG A 121 7.08 14.04 10.67
N ASN A 122 5.78 13.93 10.94
CA ASN A 122 4.81 15.04 10.86
C ASN A 122 4.86 15.78 9.51
N ARG A 123 5.08 15.05 8.42
CA ARG A 123 5.17 15.59 7.05
C ARG A 123 3.88 15.29 6.30
N SER A 124 3.54 16.19 5.38
CA SER A 124 2.62 15.85 4.30
C SER A 124 3.44 15.12 3.23
N LEU A 125 3.03 13.92 2.89
CA LEU A 125 3.72 13.06 1.93
C LEU A 125 2.79 12.80 0.76
N TYR A 126 3.21 13.20 -0.43
CA TYR A 126 2.43 13.07 -1.66
C TYR A 126 2.52 11.63 -2.14
N TRP A 127 1.36 11.01 -2.36
CA TRP A 127 1.22 9.61 -2.75
C TRP A 127 0.94 9.55 -4.25
N ASN A 128 1.88 8.96 -4.99
CA ASN A 128 1.80 8.81 -6.44
C ASN A 128 1.94 7.34 -6.81
N TYR A 129 1.44 7.01 -7.99
CA TYR A 129 1.48 5.67 -8.58
C TYR A 129 2.18 5.74 -9.92
N TYR A 130 3.11 4.82 -10.15
CA TYR A 130 3.70 4.66 -11.47
C TYR A 130 2.82 3.76 -12.33
N ASN A 131 2.22 4.32 -13.37
CA ASN A 131 1.37 3.60 -14.30
C ASN A 131 2.21 2.98 -15.41
N GLU A 132 2.72 1.77 -15.16
CA GLU A 132 3.56 1.02 -16.11
C GLU A 132 2.92 0.87 -17.50
N GLU A 133 1.59 0.67 -17.59
CA GLU A 133 0.88 0.50 -18.87
C GLU A 133 0.86 1.77 -19.75
N ARG A 134 1.04 2.93 -19.13
CA ARG A 134 0.92 4.24 -19.78
C ARG A 134 2.16 5.11 -19.63
N GLU A 135 3.21 4.58 -19.00
CA GLU A 135 4.49 5.25 -18.74
C GLU A 135 4.27 6.67 -18.17
N ARG A 136 3.50 6.77 -17.09
CA ARG A 136 3.19 8.07 -16.46
C ARG A 136 3.02 8.00 -14.95
N ILE A 137 3.05 9.17 -14.32
CA ILE A 137 2.77 9.34 -12.89
C ILE A 137 1.31 9.75 -12.67
N ASP A 138 0.59 8.96 -11.88
CA ASP A 138 -0.77 9.27 -11.41
C ASP A 138 -0.70 9.79 -9.96
N TYR A 139 -1.16 11.01 -9.70
CA TYR A 139 -1.22 11.63 -8.36
C TYR A 139 -2.52 11.27 -7.63
N TYR A 140 -2.41 10.68 -6.45
CA TYR A 140 -3.56 10.14 -5.70
C TYR A 140 -3.92 10.93 -4.43
N GLY A 141 -3.19 11.98 -4.11
CA GLY A 141 -3.40 12.79 -2.91
C GLY A 141 -2.18 12.79 -1.99
N TYR A 142 -2.38 13.15 -0.74
CA TYR A 142 -1.31 13.14 0.26
C TYR A 142 -1.78 12.51 1.57
N VAL A 143 -0.84 12.00 2.33
CA VAL A 143 -1.02 11.49 3.70
C VAL A 143 -0.22 12.35 4.67
N VAL A 144 -0.63 12.36 5.93
CA VAL A 144 0.15 13.02 6.99
C VAL A 144 0.75 11.93 7.87
N SER A 145 2.08 11.90 7.92
CA SER A 145 2.79 10.96 8.79
C SER A 145 2.74 11.40 10.25
N ASN A 146 2.87 10.42 11.16
CA ASN A 146 2.94 10.70 12.60
C ASN A 146 4.38 11.06 13.05
N ALA A 147 4.58 11.20 14.37
CA ALA A 147 5.88 11.55 14.96
C ALA A 147 7.01 10.54 14.69
N LYS A 148 6.68 9.31 14.24
CA LYS A 148 7.64 8.26 13.87
C LYS A 148 7.90 8.20 12.35
N GLY A 149 7.21 9.03 11.56
CA GLY A 149 7.23 8.94 10.10
C GLY A 149 6.37 7.79 9.55
N THR A 150 5.36 7.37 10.32
CA THR A 150 4.43 6.30 9.92
C THR A 150 3.11 6.89 9.42
N PHE A 151 2.56 6.32 8.36
CA PHE A 151 1.21 6.62 7.86
C PHE A 151 0.48 5.35 7.43
N SER A 152 -0.83 5.45 7.24
CA SER A 152 -1.65 4.35 6.74
C SER A 152 -2.58 4.83 5.63
N LEU A 153 -2.85 3.95 4.67
CA LEU A 153 -3.82 4.15 3.60
C LEU A 153 -4.37 2.81 3.10
N PRO A 154 -5.60 2.73 2.57
CA PRO A 154 -6.07 1.53 1.90
C PRO A 154 -5.41 1.35 0.53
N LEU A 155 -4.96 0.13 0.26
CA LEU A 155 -4.44 -0.34 -1.03
C LEU A 155 -5.41 -1.34 -1.64
N THR A 156 -5.60 -1.26 -2.96
CA THR A 156 -6.39 -2.22 -3.74
C THR A 156 -5.57 -2.93 -4.80
N HIS A 157 -4.35 -2.45 -5.07
CA HIS A 157 -3.49 -2.92 -6.14
C HIS A 157 -2.03 -2.90 -5.66
N MET A 158 -1.28 -3.94 -5.99
CA MET A 158 0.16 -4.02 -5.78
C MET A 158 0.86 -3.56 -7.07
N SER A 159 1.80 -2.63 -6.93
CA SER A 159 2.57 -2.03 -8.03
C SER A 159 3.71 -1.17 -7.42
N THR A 160 4.24 -0.22 -8.18
CA THR A 160 5.21 0.76 -7.71
C THR A 160 4.52 2.07 -7.34
N TYR A 161 4.71 2.48 -6.09
CA TYR A 161 4.27 3.76 -5.58
C TYR A 161 5.46 4.68 -5.30
N ILE A 162 5.23 5.98 -5.41
CA ILE A 162 6.24 7.01 -5.24
C ILE A 162 5.76 8.00 -4.19
N VAL A 163 6.57 8.20 -3.15
CA VAL A 163 6.29 9.13 -2.07
C VAL A 163 7.28 10.29 -2.12
N THR A 164 6.76 11.52 -2.13
CA THR A 164 7.58 12.74 -2.17
C THR A 164 7.14 13.73 -1.10
N GLU A 165 8.04 14.62 -0.64
CA GLU A 165 7.69 15.72 0.28
C GLU A 165 7.03 16.90 -0.46
N GLU A 166 7.17 16.95 -1.78
CA GLU A 166 6.58 17.96 -2.66
C GLU A 166 5.76 17.29 -3.76
N LYS A 167 4.74 17.99 -4.29
CA LYS A 167 3.90 17.44 -5.36
C LYS A 167 4.72 17.34 -6.65
N ILE A 168 4.65 16.19 -7.32
CA ILE A 168 5.20 16.05 -8.68
C ILE A 168 4.38 16.95 -9.61
N VAL A 169 5.05 17.90 -10.24
CA VAL A 169 4.46 18.84 -11.20
C VAL A 169 4.01 18.05 -12.44
N ASP A 170 2.85 18.41 -12.98
CA ASP A 170 2.24 17.81 -14.17
C ASP A 170 1.95 16.30 -14.11
N ALA A 171 2.04 15.69 -12.92
CA ALA A 171 1.47 14.37 -12.69
C ALA A 171 -0.05 14.37 -12.92
N GLU A 172 -0.55 13.28 -13.50
CA GLU A 172 -1.96 13.12 -13.84
C GLU A 172 -2.80 13.10 -12.56
N ASP A 173 -3.72 14.06 -12.42
CA ASP A 173 -4.54 14.15 -11.21
C ASP A 173 -5.60 13.03 -11.16
N LYS A 174 -5.41 12.10 -10.23
CA LYS A 174 -6.32 11.00 -9.89
C LYS A 174 -6.88 11.14 -8.49
N VAL A 175 -6.82 12.33 -7.89
CA VAL A 175 -7.45 12.60 -6.60
C VAL A 175 -8.93 12.26 -6.70
N GLY A 176 -9.36 11.35 -5.82
CA GLY A 176 -10.73 10.85 -5.80
C GLY A 176 -11.07 9.72 -6.78
N ALA A 177 -10.14 9.26 -7.62
CA ALA A 177 -10.27 7.93 -8.25
C ALA A 177 -10.28 6.81 -7.19
N LEU A 178 -9.70 7.10 -6.01
CA LEU A 178 -9.83 6.27 -4.82
C LEU A 178 -11.10 6.55 -4.01
N ASN A 179 -11.91 7.60 -4.27
CA ASN A 179 -13.11 7.95 -3.47
C ASN A 179 -14.28 6.96 -3.56
N GLY A 180 -14.15 5.88 -4.34
CA GLY A 180 -14.98 4.68 -4.11
C GLY A 180 -14.67 3.96 -2.78
N TYR A 181 -13.56 4.33 -2.13
CA TYR A 181 -12.97 3.72 -0.94
C TYR A 181 -12.43 4.73 0.10
N TYR A 182 -12.46 6.04 -0.18
CA TYR A 182 -12.09 7.10 0.76
C TYR A 182 -13.27 8.05 0.92
N THR A 183 -13.81 8.16 2.13
CA THR A 183 -14.45 9.40 2.58
C THR A 183 -13.34 10.35 3.03
N GLU A 184 -13.44 11.62 2.65
CA GLU A 184 -12.64 12.70 3.23
C GLU A 184 -12.90 12.73 4.75
N GLY A 185 -12.10 11.98 5.48
CA GLY A 185 -12.08 11.96 6.93
C GLY A 185 -10.62 11.89 7.31
N LYS A 186 -10.12 12.95 7.93
CA LYS A 186 -8.80 12.96 8.54
C LYS A 186 -8.79 11.86 9.62
N LEU A 187 -8.37 10.65 9.28
CA LEU A 187 -8.36 9.54 10.22
C LEU A 187 -7.19 9.73 11.19
N ASN A 188 -7.49 9.81 12.49
CA ASN A 188 -6.48 9.86 13.52
C ASN A 188 -5.70 8.53 13.54
N PRO A 189 -4.37 8.54 13.32
CA PRO A 189 -3.58 7.31 13.18
C PRO A 189 -3.51 6.48 14.47
N ASN A 190 -3.88 7.04 15.62
CA ASN A 190 -3.91 6.33 16.90
C ASN A 190 -5.26 5.66 17.21
N THR A 191 -6.35 6.08 16.56
CA THR A 191 -7.73 5.65 16.95
C THR A 191 -8.60 5.22 15.78
N GLY A 192 -8.20 5.47 14.53
CA GLY A 192 -8.98 5.10 13.35
C GLY A 192 -10.34 5.80 13.25
N SER A 193 -10.53 6.92 13.96
CA SER A 193 -11.75 7.75 13.86
C SER A 193 -11.47 8.99 13.01
N GLU A 194 -12.49 9.44 12.27
CA GLU A 194 -12.47 10.71 11.52
C GLU A 194 -12.36 11.89 12.50
N VAL A 195 -11.57 12.93 12.19
CA VAL A 195 -11.60 14.22 12.91
C VAL A 195 -12.47 15.26 12.22
#